data_AF-A0A954NLK8-F1
#
_entry.id   AF-A0A954NLK8-F1
#
_cell.length_a   1.000
_cell.length_b   1.000
_cell.length_c   1.000
_cell.angle_alpha   90.00
_cell.angle_beta   90.00
_cell.angle_gamma   90.00
#
_symmetry.space_group_name_H-M   'P 1'
#
loop_
_entity.id
_entity.type
_entity.pdbx_description
1 polymer ?
#
loop_
_entity_poly.entity_id
_entity_poly.type
_entity_poly.pdbx_seq_one_letter_code
_entity_poly.pdbx_strand_id
1 'polypeptide(L)'
;GPRFSDQWLRWIWGLVSGLWMRLYRGVIRRCRMARTRRRFDGKFKAKVALEAIRELKTISEIAKQFRVHPNQVTTWKKQLLGGASLAFESSSVSSKKGTDEPEAAELYEQIGRLKVELEWLKKKVAENT
;
A
#
# COMPACT_ATOMS: atom_id res chain seq x y z
N GLY A 1 -10.08 -60.77 -14.76
CA GLY A 1 -9.56 -60.32 -13.46
C GLY A 1 -10.30 -59.07 -13.02
N PRO A 2 -10.59 -58.90 -11.73
CA PRO A 2 -11.75 -58.15 -11.20
C PRO A 2 -11.57 -56.61 -11.39
N ARG A 3 -12.58 -55.76 -11.69
CA ARG A 3 -13.93 -55.53 -11.10
C ARG A 3 -13.93 -55.40 -9.58
N PHE A 4 -13.65 -54.20 -9.05
CA PHE A 4 -14.27 -53.67 -7.82
C PHE A 4 -13.64 -52.30 -7.47
N SER A 5 -14.39 -51.19 -7.53
CA SER A 5 -14.28 -50.01 -6.63
C SER A 5 -14.80 -48.67 -7.18
N ASP A 6 -15.64 -48.64 -8.22
CA ASP A 6 -16.39 -47.41 -8.63
C ASP A 6 -17.84 -47.35 -8.11
N GLN A 7 -18.10 -47.91 -6.92
CA GLN A 7 -19.42 -47.81 -6.26
C GLN A 7 -19.41 -47.17 -4.87
N TRP A 8 -18.23 -46.91 -4.29
CA TRP A 8 -18.13 -46.27 -2.96
C TRP A 8 -18.45 -44.77 -2.97
N LEU A 9 -18.29 -44.09 -4.11
CA LEU A 9 -18.44 -42.64 -4.23
C LEU A 9 -19.85 -42.16 -4.63
N ARG A 10 -20.80 -43.06 -4.88
CA ARG A 10 -22.22 -42.70 -5.10
C ARG A 10 -23.10 -42.84 -3.86
N TRP A 11 -22.74 -43.71 -2.91
CA TRP A 11 -23.49 -43.89 -1.66
C TRP A 11 -23.13 -42.86 -0.58
N ILE A 12 -21.90 -42.33 -0.58
CA ILE A 12 -21.49 -41.26 0.34
C ILE A 12 -21.95 -39.87 -0.17
N TRP A 13 -22.28 -39.74 -1.46
CA TRP A 13 -22.72 -38.49 -2.11
C TRP A 13 -24.25 -38.30 -2.18
N GLY A 14 -24.99 -38.88 -1.24
CA GLY A 14 -26.44 -38.63 -1.11
C GLY A 14 -26.83 -37.70 0.04
N LEU A 15 -26.04 -37.66 1.12
CA LEU A 15 -26.47 -37.08 2.40
C LEU A 15 -25.59 -35.93 2.93
N VAL A 16 -24.46 -35.64 2.29
CA VAL A 16 -23.49 -34.61 2.77
C VAL A 16 -23.25 -33.51 1.70
N SER A 17 -24.09 -33.42 0.67
CA SER A 17 -23.90 -32.47 -0.43
C SER A 17 -24.29 -31.02 -0.05
N GLY A 18 -25.21 -30.81 0.90
CA GLY A 18 -25.67 -29.46 1.25
C GLY A 18 -24.74 -28.67 2.19
N LEU A 19 -24.11 -29.35 3.15
CA LEU A 19 -23.33 -28.67 4.20
C LEU A 19 -21.85 -28.54 3.82
N TRP A 20 -21.30 -29.51 3.10
CA TRP A 20 -19.90 -29.47 2.66
C TRP A 20 -19.68 -28.44 1.55
N MET A 21 -20.68 -28.19 0.70
CA MET A 21 -20.64 -27.13 -0.32
C MET A 21 -20.83 -25.71 0.25
N ARG A 22 -21.37 -25.59 1.48
CA ARG A 22 -21.41 -24.33 2.25
C ARG A 22 -20.09 -24.05 2.98
N LEU A 23 -19.37 -25.08 3.40
CA LEU A 23 -18.07 -24.92 4.06
C LEU A 23 -16.93 -24.66 3.06
N TYR A 24 -16.98 -25.26 1.86
CA TYR A 24 -15.92 -25.11 0.85
C TYR A 24 -15.91 -23.74 0.14
N ARG A 25 -16.97 -22.95 0.29
CA ARG A 25 -17.09 -21.61 -0.32
C ARG A 25 -16.57 -20.48 0.58
N GLY A 26 -16.10 -20.80 1.79
CA GLY A 26 -15.55 -19.84 2.76
C GLY A 26 -14.03 -19.57 2.63
N VAL A 27 -13.33 -20.35 1.81
CA VAL A 27 -11.86 -20.30 1.68
C VAL A 27 -11.45 -19.90 0.26
N ILE A 28 -11.93 -18.75 -0.20
CA ILE A 28 -11.30 -18.02 -1.31
C ILE A 28 -10.90 -16.65 -0.77
N ARG A 29 -9.97 -16.65 0.19
CA ARG A 29 -9.20 -15.45 0.52
C ARG A 29 -8.31 -15.14 -0.69
N ARG A 30 -8.81 -14.23 -1.51
CA ARG A 30 -8.16 -13.61 -2.66
C ARG A 30 -6.68 -13.31 -2.38
N CYS A 31 -5.77 -14.13 -2.90
CA CYS A 31 -4.35 -13.82 -2.98
C CYS A 31 -4.17 -12.61 -3.90
N ARG A 32 -4.12 -11.41 -3.31
CA ARG A 32 -3.81 -10.17 -4.01
C ARG A 32 -2.31 -10.15 -4.28
N MET A 33 -1.91 -10.61 -5.47
CA MET A 33 -0.53 -10.44 -5.94
C MET A 33 -0.15 -8.96 -5.90
N ALA A 34 0.90 -8.62 -5.17
CA ALA A 34 1.43 -7.27 -5.07
C ALA A 34 2.06 -6.88 -6.41
N ARG A 35 1.28 -6.21 -7.28
CA ARG A 35 1.82 -5.58 -8.48
C ARG A 35 2.77 -4.45 -8.08
N THR A 36 4.05 -4.58 -8.43
CA THR A 36 5.06 -3.52 -8.30
C THR A 36 4.57 -2.27 -9.03
N ARG A 37 4.21 -1.23 -8.28
CA ARG A 37 3.78 0.05 -8.87
C ARG A 37 5.01 0.75 -9.45
N ARG A 38 4.97 1.06 -10.75
CA ARG A 38 5.96 1.95 -11.37
C ARG A 38 5.91 3.30 -10.65
N ARG A 39 7.05 3.74 -10.12
CA ARG A 39 7.20 5.06 -9.51
C ARG A 39 7.52 6.07 -10.61
N PHE A 40 6.86 7.22 -10.57
CA PHE A 40 7.10 8.33 -11.49
C PHE A 40 7.65 9.51 -10.70
N ASP A 41 8.61 10.22 -11.29
CA ASP A 41 9.19 11.43 -10.72
C ASP A 41 8.15 12.55 -10.58
N GLY A 42 8.36 13.44 -9.60
CA GLY A 42 7.48 14.58 -9.35
C GLY A 42 7.40 15.54 -10.54
N LYS A 43 8.55 15.82 -11.18
CA LYS A 43 8.61 16.72 -12.35
C LYS A 43 7.85 16.11 -13.53
N PHE A 44 7.95 14.79 -13.70
CA PHE A 44 7.23 14.08 -14.77
C PHE A 44 5.71 14.16 -14.59
N LYS A 45 5.21 13.93 -13.37
CA LYS A 45 3.77 14.05 -13.08
C LYS A 45 3.25 15.46 -13.34
N ALA A 46 4.01 16.48 -12.92
CA ALA A 46 3.66 17.87 -13.17
C ALA A 46 3.59 18.17 -14.67
N LYS A 47 4.59 17.75 -15.45
CA LYS A 47 4.61 17.92 -16.91
C LYS A 47 3.38 17.28 -17.58
N VAL A 48 3.06 16.04 -17.23
CA VAL A 48 1.90 15.32 -17.79
C VAL A 48 0.58 15.97 -17.39
N ALA A 49 0.47 16.43 -16.14
CA ALA A 49 -0.73 17.11 -15.65
C ALA A 49 -0.92 18.48 -16.32
N LEU A 50 0.15 19.25 -16.53
CA LEU A 50 0.09 20.53 -17.25
C LEU A 50 -0.39 20.34 -18.69
N GLU A 51 0.15 19.36 -19.42
CA GLU A 51 -0.31 19.03 -20.78
C GLU A 51 -1.79 18.63 -20.79
N ALA A 52 -2.28 17.95 -19.74
CA ALA A 52 -3.69 17.60 -19.61
C ALA A 52 -4.62 18.78 -19.21
N ILE A 53 -4.07 19.84 -18.60
CA ILE A 53 -4.80 21.09 -18.31
C ILE A 53 -4.86 21.99 -19.53
N ARG A 54 -3.81 21.99 -20.36
CA ARG A 54 -3.77 22.78 -21.60
C ARG A 54 -4.80 22.36 -22.63
N GLU A 55 -5.39 21.16 -22.50
CA GLU A 55 -6.49 20.61 -23.32
C GLU A 55 -6.23 20.56 -24.84
N LEU A 56 -4.99 20.79 -25.27
CA LEU A 56 -4.56 20.68 -26.67
C LEU A 56 -4.59 19.24 -27.21
N LYS A 57 -4.55 18.25 -26.31
CA LYS A 57 -4.52 16.82 -26.65
C LYS A 57 -5.49 16.07 -25.75
N THR A 58 -6.15 15.06 -26.30
CA THR A 58 -7.03 14.20 -25.51
C THR A 58 -6.23 13.41 -24.48
N ILE A 59 -6.85 13.06 -23.35
CA ILE A 59 -6.22 12.27 -22.28
C ILE A 59 -5.65 10.96 -22.82
N SER A 60 -6.34 10.33 -23.77
CA SER A 60 -5.93 9.10 -24.43
C SER A 60 -4.66 9.27 -25.27
N GLU A 61 -4.49 10.43 -25.88
CA GLU A 61 -3.33 10.75 -26.72
C GLU A 61 -2.11 11.13 -25.88
N ILE A 62 -2.32 11.87 -24.80
CA ILE A 62 -1.29 12.15 -23.78
C ILE A 62 -0.83 10.84 -23.13
N ALA A 63 -1.76 9.96 -22.78
CA ALA A 63 -1.48 8.64 -22.24
C ALA A 63 -0.57 7.81 -23.19
N LYS A 64 -0.85 7.84 -24.50
CA LYS A 64 0.00 7.19 -25.52
C LYS A 64 1.38 7.82 -25.62
N GLN A 65 1.47 9.15 -25.71
CA GLN A 65 2.74 9.88 -25.84
C GLN A 65 3.69 9.63 -24.67
N PHE A 66 3.15 9.64 -23.44
CA PHE A 66 3.94 9.46 -22.22
C PHE A 66 4.00 8.00 -21.74
N ARG A 67 3.33 7.07 -22.43
CA ARG A 67 3.18 5.65 -22.04
C ARG A 67 2.64 5.48 -20.61
N VAL A 68 1.66 6.32 -20.26
CA VAL A 68 0.99 6.36 -18.95
C VAL A 68 -0.46 5.92 -19.11
N HIS A 69 -1.06 5.29 -18.10
CA HIS A 69 -2.46 4.90 -18.16
C HIS A 69 -3.39 6.14 -18.08
N PRO A 70 -4.48 6.24 -18.86
CA PRO A 70 -5.40 7.39 -18.84
C PRO A 70 -5.88 7.78 -17.44
N ASN A 71 -6.25 6.80 -16.61
CA ASN A 71 -6.65 7.04 -15.21
C ASN A 71 -5.56 7.69 -14.35
N GLN A 72 -4.28 7.46 -14.64
CA GLN A 72 -3.18 8.13 -13.92
C GLN A 72 -3.07 9.59 -14.33
N VAL A 73 -3.27 9.89 -15.62
CA VAL A 73 -3.28 11.27 -16.14
C VAL A 73 -4.41 12.08 -15.51
N THR A 74 -5.63 11.51 -15.42
CA THR A 74 -6.76 12.18 -14.76
C THR A 74 -6.52 12.41 -13.27
N THR A 75 -5.91 11.44 -12.59
CA THR A 75 -5.52 11.56 -11.17
C THR A 75 -4.51 12.70 -10.99
N TRP A 76 -3.48 12.78 -11.83
CA TRP A 76 -2.47 13.83 -11.74
C TRP A 76 -3.02 15.21 -12.12
N LYS A 77 -3.93 15.30 -13.09
CA LYS A 77 -4.66 16.55 -13.40
C LYS A 77 -5.40 17.06 -12.15
N LYS A 78 -6.16 16.20 -11.47
CA LYS A 78 -6.87 16.56 -10.23
C LYS A 78 -5.92 16.95 -9.10
N GLN A 79 -4.83 16.20 -8.91
CA GLN A 79 -3.82 16.50 -7.90
C GLN A 79 -3.15 17.84 -8.14
N LEU A 80 -2.83 18.16 -9.39
CA LEU A 80 -2.22 19.44 -9.74
C LEU A 80 -3.20 20.60 -9.51
N LEU A 81 -4.47 20.45 -9.86
CA LEU A 81 -5.48 21.50 -9.61
C LEU A 81 -5.73 21.72 -8.11
N GLY A 82 -5.84 20.65 -7.32
CA GLY A 82 -6.02 20.76 -5.86
C GLY A 82 -4.75 21.21 -5.11
N GLY A 83 -3.57 20.88 -5.63
CA GLY A 83 -2.28 21.30 -5.08
C GLY A 83 -1.79 22.65 -5.59
N ALA A 84 -2.35 23.18 -6.69
CA ALA A 84 -1.94 24.45 -7.26
C ALA A 84 -2.20 25.60 -6.28
N SER A 85 -3.38 25.64 -5.64
CA SER A 85 -3.69 26.65 -4.62
C SER A 85 -2.68 26.61 -3.48
N LEU A 86 -2.35 25.41 -2.97
CA LEU A 86 -1.35 25.23 -1.92
C LEU A 86 0.06 25.68 -2.34
N ALA A 87 0.40 25.56 -3.63
CA ALA A 87 1.68 26.03 -4.17
C ALA A 87 1.78 27.56 -4.22
N PHE A 88 0.65 28.26 -4.33
CA PHE A 88 0.58 29.73 -4.30
C PHE A 88 0.27 30.29 -2.90
N GLU A 89 -0.35 29.51 -2.01
CA GLU A 89 -0.69 29.90 -0.63
C GLU A 89 0.51 29.92 0.32
N SER A 90 1.66 29.34 -0.05
CA SER A 90 2.80 29.30 0.86
C SER A 90 4.17 29.10 0.19
N SER A 91 4.95 30.18 0.16
CA SER A 91 6.42 30.13 0.14
C SER A 91 7.03 29.73 1.50
N SER A 92 6.20 29.39 2.50
CA SER A 92 6.60 29.17 3.90
C SER A 92 6.56 27.71 4.38
N VAL A 93 6.00 26.76 3.61
CA VAL A 93 5.82 25.36 4.05
C VAL A 93 6.76 24.38 3.35
N SER A 94 7.41 24.76 2.24
CA SER A 94 8.37 23.86 1.55
C SER A 94 9.68 23.64 2.34
N SER A 95 9.99 24.46 3.34
CA SER A 95 11.14 24.25 4.23
C SER A 95 10.91 23.19 5.31
N LYS A 96 9.69 22.62 5.44
CA LYS A 96 9.38 21.61 6.47
C LYS A 96 9.75 20.17 6.10
N LYS A 97 10.52 19.95 5.03
CA LYS A 97 11.11 18.63 4.74
C LYS A 97 12.58 18.50 5.19
N GLY A 98 13.05 19.47 5.98
CA GLY A 98 14.38 19.45 6.61
C GLY A 98 14.36 19.45 8.14
N THR A 99 13.19 19.29 8.78
CA THR A 99 13.04 19.40 10.24
C THR A 99 12.33 18.20 10.86
N ASP A 100 12.57 17.00 10.34
CA ASP A 100 12.28 15.76 11.08
C ASP A 100 13.41 15.43 12.09
N GLU A 101 14.50 16.23 12.09
CA GLU A 101 15.64 16.11 13.01
C GLU A 101 15.33 16.39 14.49
N PRO A 102 14.56 17.43 14.90
CA PRO A 102 14.32 17.68 16.32
C PRO A 102 13.48 16.56 16.97
N GLU A 103 12.46 16.05 16.28
CA GLU A 103 11.63 14.94 16.79
C GLU A 103 12.42 13.62 16.82
N ALA A 104 13.24 13.36 15.79
CA ALA A 104 14.10 12.16 15.76
C ALA A 104 15.12 12.16 16.91
N ALA A 105 15.77 13.31 17.19
CA ALA A 105 16.72 13.44 18.28
C ALA A 105 16.06 13.19 19.65
N GLU A 106 14.87 13.76 19.89
CA GLU A 106 14.10 13.53 21.12
C GLU A 106 13.69 12.06 21.28
N LEU A 107 13.25 11.42 20.19
CA LEU A 107 12.93 9.98 20.16
C LEU A 107 14.15 9.11 20.50
N TYR A 108 15.34 9.41 19.96
CA TYR A 108 16.56 8.67 20.28
C TYR A 108 17.00 8.83 21.72
N GLU A 109 16.84 10.02 22.30
CA GLU A 109 17.14 10.28 23.71
C GLU A 109 16.22 9.50 24.66
N GLN A 110 14.92 9.44 24.35
CA GLN A 110 13.95 8.64 25.10
C GLN A 110 14.27 7.14 25.02
N ILE A 111 14.63 6.62 23.84
CA ILE A 111 15.04 5.22 23.67
C ILE A 111 16.29 4.92 24.51
N GLY A 112 17.26 5.83 24.54
CA GLY A 112 18.49 5.70 25.35
C GLY A 112 18.21 5.61 26.85
N ARG A 113 17.39 6.52 27.38
CA ARG A 113 16.96 6.51 28.80
C ARG A 113 16.29 5.19 29.19
N LEU A 114 15.28 4.78 28.40
CA LEU A 114 14.54 3.55 28.65
C LEU A 114 15.45 2.31 28.63
N LYS A 115 16.47 2.28 27.76
CA LYS A 115 17.41 1.17 27.71
C LYS A 115 18.26 1.06 28.98
N VAL A 116 18.77 2.18 29.49
CA VAL A 116 19.57 2.21 30.74
C VAL A 116 18.73 1.81 31.94
N GLU A 117 17.49 2.29 32.03
CA GLU A 117 16.55 1.90 33.09
C GLU A 117 16.27 0.40 33.08
N LEU A 118 16.05 -0.18 31.90
CA LEU A 118 15.84 -1.63 31.77
C LEU A 118 17.08 -2.43 32.13
N GLU A 119 18.28 -1.99 31.74
CA GLU A 119 19.52 -2.67 32.12
C GLU A 119 19.78 -2.59 33.63
N TRP A 120 19.50 -1.44 34.25
CA TRP A 120 19.58 -1.27 35.70
C TRP A 120 18.60 -2.18 36.45
N LEU A 121 17.33 -2.21 36.01
CA LEU A 121 16.32 -3.09 36.59
C LEU A 121 16.70 -4.57 36.46
N LYS A 122 17.17 -4.99 35.28
CA LYS A 122 17.63 -6.37 35.05
C LYS A 122 18.78 -6.75 35.99
N LYS A 123 19.76 -5.86 36.17
CA LYS A 123 20.89 -6.09 37.09
C LYS A 123 20.43 -6.22 38.53
N LYS A 124 19.52 -5.36 38.99
CA LYS A 124 18.96 -5.42 40.35
C LYS A 124 18.16 -6.68 40.61
N VAL A 125 17.40 -7.16 39.63
CA VAL A 125 16.69 -8.43 39.75
C VAL A 125 17.69 -9.58 39.87
N ALA A 126 18.75 -9.59 39.05
CA ALA A 126 19.79 -10.63 39.11
C ALA A 126 20.64 -10.61 40.39
N GLU A 127 20.80 -9.45 41.04
CA GLU A 127 21.49 -9.34 42.35
C GLU A 127 20.63 -9.88 43.51
N ASN A 128 19.30 -9.90 43.36
CA ASN A 128 18.34 -10.27 44.41
C ASN A 128 17.81 -11.72 44.27
N THR A 129 18.33 -12.48 43.31
CA THR A 129 18.02 -13.89 43.05
C THR A 129 19.29 -14.73 43.19
#